data_AF-A0A960MX07-F1
#
_entry.id   AF-A0A960MX07-F1
#
_cell.length_a   1.000
_cell.length_b   1.000
_cell.length_c   1.000
_cell.angle_alpha   90.00
_cell.angle_beta   90.00
_cell.angle_gamma   90.00
#
_symmetry.space_group_name_H-M   'P 1'
#
loop_
_entity.id
_entity.type
_entity.pdbx_description
1 polymer ?
#
loop_
_entity_poly.entity_id
_entity_poly.type
_entity_poly.pdbx_seq_one_letter_code
_entity_poly.pdbx_strand_id
1 'polypeptide(L)'
;SAPRQTVHGAAMEAVDNRPEIAYSFGQLRISAIRNQAGKNEMLPQLDLMAESRLAGLDANRRVSGAYDDMLSQEASWMVGFQFSQPFENNAAKSRQERLKYELLQQEDSVRSTMDKILLESVVTFRELMTVYRDLQGNYQQVLSTREELRGLRERLDVDSDNEQTVAYRLQNVMDALERNQLAEEQFLVSVVTYNIAFASLEKAKGTFLKVQDVDIERSPSPEGKRMETLQAVARGTGDSGAGAVSSAK
;
A
#
# COMPACT_ATOMS: atom_id res chain seq x y z
N SER A 1 -9.99 -14.86 21.96
CA SER A 1 -10.91 -15.62 21.09
C SER A 1 -10.08 -16.21 19.96
N ALA A 2 -10.32 -17.46 19.54
CA ALA A 2 -9.58 -18.06 18.42
C ALA A 2 -9.82 -17.26 17.12
N PRO A 3 -8.82 -17.08 16.26
CA PRO A 3 -9.02 -16.41 14.97
C PRO A 3 -10.03 -17.21 14.14
N ARG A 4 -11.17 -16.58 13.80
CA ARG A 4 -12.26 -17.20 13.02
C ARG A 4 -11.96 -17.30 11.51
N GLN A 5 -10.79 -16.81 11.09
CA GLN A 5 -10.44 -16.70 9.68
C GLN A 5 -9.65 -17.90 9.20
N THR A 6 -9.83 -18.27 7.93
CA THR A 6 -9.05 -19.30 7.26
C THR A 6 -7.85 -18.66 6.55
N VAL A 7 -6.80 -19.46 6.31
CA VAL A 7 -5.63 -19.04 5.51
C VAL A 7 -6.06 -18.49 4.15
N HIS A 8 -7.01 -19.16 3.49
CA HIS A 8 -7.55 -18.73 2.20
C HIS A 8 -8.28 -17.40 2.29
N GLY A 9 -9.07 -17.17 3.35
CA GLY A 9 -9.76 -15.90 3.56
C GLY A 9 -8.78 -14.72 3.71
N ALA A 10 -7.73 -14.90 4.52
CA ALA A 10 -6.69 -13.88 4.69
C ALA A 10 -5.96 -13.56 3.38
N ALA A 11 -5.70 -14.58 2.55
CA ALA A 11 -5.05 -14.40 1.26
C ALA A 11 -5.94 -13.68 0.24
N MET A 12 -7.25 -13.97 0.20
CA MET A 12 -8.20 -13.25 -0.67
C MET A 12 -8.30 -11.77 -0.27
N GLU A 13 -8.41 -11.52 1.04
CA GLU A 13 -8.51 -10.15 1.56
C GLU A 13 -7.26 -9.32 1.24
N ALA A 14 -6.08 -9.95 1.20
CA ALA A 14 -4.83 -9.31 0.77
C ALA A 14 -4.83 -8.92 -0.71
N VAL A 15 -5.45 -9.73 -1.57
CA VAL A 15 -5.56 -9.42 -3.01
C VAL A 15 -6.45 -8.20 -3.23
N ASP A 16 -7.53 -8.08 -2.47
CA ASP A 16 -8.53 -7.01 -2.66
C ASP A 16 -8.08 -5.66 -2.10
N ASN A 17 -7.32 -5.65 -1.00
CA ASN A 17 -7.02 -4.42 -0.26
C ASN A 17 -5.60 -3.88 -0.48
N ARG A 18 -4.67 -4.64 -1.08
CA ARG A 18 -3.28 -4.17 -1.20
C ARG A 18 -3.06 -3.15 -2.33
N PRO A 19 -2.50 -1.96 -2.03
CA PRO A 19 -2.24 -0.93 -3.04
C PRO A 19 -1.14 -1.34 -4.04
N GLU A 20 -0.24 -2.23 -3.66
CA GLU A 20 0.84 -2.74 -4.53
C GLU A 20 0.31 -3.47 -5.77
N ILE A 21 -0.87 -4.11 -5.68
CA ILE A 21 -1.53 -4.78 -6.79
C ILE A 21 -2.09 -3.74 -7.76
N ALA A 22 -2.80 -2.74 -7.25
CA ALA A 22 -3.30 -1.65 -8.07
C ALA A 22 -2.16 -0.91 -8.80
N TYR A 23 -1.04 -0.69 -8.12
CA TYR A 23 0.16 -0.10 -8.69
C TYR A 23 0.76 -0.97 -9.82
N SER A 24 0.93 -2.27 -9.59
CA SER A 24 1.50 -3.18 -10.60
C SER A 24 0.61 -3.31 -11.85
N PHE A 25 -0.72 -3.35 -11.68
CA PHE A 25 -1.67 -3.28 -12.79
C PHE A 25 -1.63 -1.95 -13.55
N GLY A 26 -1.43 -0.84 -12.84
CA GLY A 26 -1.23 0.48 -13.44
C GLY A 26 0.00 0.48 -14.37
N GLN A 27 1.12 -0.07 -13.92
CA GLN A 27 2.33 -0.20 -14.73
C GLN A 27 2.12 -1.12 -15.93
N LEU A 28 1.44 -2.26 -15.76
CA LEU A 28 1.08 -3.15 -16.86
C LEU A 28 0.25 -2.44 -17.93
N ARG A 29 -0.73 -1.63 -17.49
CA ARG A 29 -1.55 -0.81 -18.39
C ARG A 29 -0.71 0.20 -19.16
N ILE A 30 0.24 0.88 -18.51
CA ILE A 30 1.16 1.81 -19.17
C ILE A 30 1.99 1.09 -20.24
N SER A 31 2.58 -0.07 -19.91
CA SER A 31 3.36 -0.87 -20.87
C SER A 31 2.50 -1.37 -22.05
N ALA A 32 1.25 -1.75 -21.80
CA ALA A 32 0.31 -2.14 -22.85
C ALA A 32 -0.01 -0.98 -23.79
N ILE A 33 -0.24 0.23 -23.25
CA ILE A 33 -0.46 1.45 -24.04
C ILE A 33 0.78 1.78 -24.86
N ARG A 34 1.98 1.70 -24.28
CA ARG A 34 3.24 1.93 -25.01
C ARG A 34 3.42 0.96 -26.17
N ASN A 35 3.17 -0.34 -25.94
CA ASN A 35 3.22 -1.34 -27.00
C ASN A 35 2.21 -1.03 -28.11
N GLN A 36 0.99 -0.60 -27.76
CA GLN A 36 -0.02 -0.23 -28.76
C GLN A 36 0.37 1.04 -29.54
N ALA A 37 0.91 2.06 -28.87
CA ALA A 37 1.44 3.27 -29.51
C ALA A 37 2.60 2.92 -30.46
N GLY A 38 3.52 2.05 -30.04
CA GLY A 38 4.63 1.58 -30.87
C GLY A 38 4.18 0.80 -32.10
N LYS A 39 3.06 0.06 -32.05
CA LYS A 39 2.43 -0.53 -33.24
C LYS A 39 1.88 0.54 -34.18
N ASN A 40 1.27 1.60 -33.62
CA ASN A 40 0.69 2.69 -34.38
C ASN A 40 1.76 3.52 -35.12
N GLU A 41 2.96 3.67 -34.54
CA GLU A 41 4.12 4.32 -35.19
C GLU A 41 4.62 3.60 -36.45
N MET A 42 4.21 2.34 -36.66
CA MET A 42 4.56 1.59 -37.89
C MET A 42 3.58 1.87 -39.03
N LEU A 43 2.47 2.57 -38.77
CA LEU A 43 1.47 2.93 -39.77
C LEU A 43 1.86 4.25 -40.48
N PRO A 44 1.42 4.44 -41.73
CA PRO A 44 1.62 5.72 -42.43
C PRO A 44 0.90 6.87 -41.72
N GLN A 45 1.49 8.05 -41.76
CA GLN A 45 0.95 9.28 -41.18
C GLN A 45 0.52 10.25 -42.28
N LEU A 46 -0.60 10.94 -42.05
CA LEU A 46 -1.14 11.97 -42.92
C LEU A 46 -1.46 13.21 -42.08
N ASP A 47 -0.66 14.25 -42.24
CA ASP A 47 -0.84 15.52 -41.54
C ASP A 47 -1.46 16.57 -42.48
N LEU A 48 -2.42 17.33 -41.97
CA LEU A 48 -2.97 18.51 -42.64
C LEU A 48 -2.34 19.76 -42.04
N MET A 49 -1.70 20.56 -42.89
CA MET A 49 -1.06 21.81 -42.50
C MET A 49 -1.81 22.98 -43.12
N ALA A 50 -2.14 23.98 -42.32
CA ALA A 50 -2.71 25.24 -42.77
C ALA A 50 -1.92 26.39 -42.11
N GLU A 51 -1.36 27.28 -42.93
CA GLU A 51 -0.61 28.43 -42.46
C GLU A 51 -1.17 29.70 -43.10
N SER A 52 -1.34 30.76 -42.30
CA SER A 52 -1.69 32.08 -42.79
C SER A 52 -0.66 33.07 -42.27
N ARG A 53 -0.03 33.82 -43.17
CA ARG A 53 0.92 34.88 -42.83
C ARG A 53 0.37 36.21 -43.32
N LEU A 54 0.27 37.16 -42.41
CA LEU A 54 0.15 38.58 -42.71
C LEU A 54 1.53 39.21 -42.50
N ALA A 55 2.16 39.67 -43.58
CA ALA A 55 3.37 40.46 -43.48
C ALA A 55 2.96 41.93 -43.25
N GLY A 56 3.25 42.48 -42.08
CA GLY A 56 3.12 43.91 -41.80
C GLY A 56 4.49 44.57 -41.88
N LEU A 57 4.97 44.90 -43.09
CA LEU A 57 6.17 45.73 -43.22
C LEU A 57 5.74 47.20 -43.02
N ASP A 58 5.96 47.75 -41.82
CA ASP A 58 5.81 49.18 -41.59
C ASP A 58 6.97 49.93 -42.28
N ALA A 59 6.81 50.16 -43.58
CA ALA A 59 7.76 50.85 -44.43
C ALA A 59 7.63 52.37 -44.24
N ASN A 60 8.06 52.89 -43.10
CA ASN A 60 8.34 54.32 -42.97
C ASN A 60 9.64 54.67 -43.74
N ARG A 61 9.60 54.58 -45.07
CA ARG A 61 10.57 55.20 -45.98
C ARG A 61 9.94 55.44 -47.34
N ARG A 62 9.78 56.73 -47.64
CA ARG A 62 9.38 57.32 -48.92
C ARG A 62 10.04 56.62 -50.10
N VAL A 63 9.24 55.97 -50.94
CA VAL A 63 9.50 55.84 -52.38
C VAL A 63 8.15 56.07 -53.05
N SER A 64 8.13 56.84 -54.13
CA SER A 64 6.92 57.16 -54.90
C SER A 64 6.99 56.40 -56.22
N GLY A 65 5.97 55.60 -56.53
CA GLY A 65 5.70 55.22 -57.93
C GLY A 65 5.60 53.74 -58.30
N ALA A 66 5.51 52.79 -57.36
CA ALA A 66 5.27 51.38 -57.70
C ALA A 66 4.47 50.61 -56.62
N TYR A 67 3.34 51.16 -56.17
CA TYR A 67 2.69 50.74 -54.91
C TYR A 67 1.31 50.08 -55.04
N ASP A 68 0.74 49.91 -56.23
CA ASP A 68 -0.62 49.34 -56.33
C ASP A 68 -0.63 47.79 -56.28
N ASP A 69 0.46 47.13 -56.68
CA ASP A 69 0.54 45.65 -56.69
C ASP A 69 1.21 45.04 -55.45
N MET A 70 1.95 45.80 -54.62
CA MET A 70 2.62 45.25 -53.42
C MET A 70 1.69 45.14 -52.21
N LEU A 71 0.71 46.05 -52.05
CA LEU A 71 -0.19 46.09 -50.89
C LEU A 71 -1.36 45.09 -50.97
N SER A 72 -1.69 44.58 -52.16
CA SER A 72 -2.75 43.55 -52.30
C SER A 72 -2.21 42.12 -52.15
N GLN A 73 -0.90 41.94 -51.97
CA GLN A 73 -0.21 40.64 -52.03
C GLN A 73 0.40 40.16 -50.70
N GLU A 74 0.14 40.84 -49.58
CA GLU A 74 0.80 40.54 -48.28
C GLU A 74 -0.02 39.66 -47.31
N ALA A 75 -1.15 39.12 -47.76
CA ALA A 75 -1.87 38.04 -47.08
C ALA A 75 -1.64 36.73 -47.83
N SER A 76 -0.72 35.90 -47.34
CA SER A 76 -0.47 34.57 -47.89
C SER A 76 -1.14 33.51 -47.01
N TRP A 77 -1.84 32.57 -47.64
CA TRP A 77 -2.40 31.40 -46.98
C TRP A 77 -1.95 30.16 -47.76
N MET A 78 -1.57 29.11 -47.02
CA MET A 78 -1.10 27.84 -47.57
C MET A 78 -1.86 26.72 -46.86
N VAL A 79 -2.41 25.79 -47.64
CA VAL A 79 -2.96 24.54 -47.13
C VAL A 79 -2.24 23.40 -47.84
N GLY A 80 -1.72 22.45 -47.08
CA GLY A 80 -0.96 21.32 -47.61
C GLY A 80 -1.25 20.04 -46.84
N PHE A 81 -1.11 18.91 -47.51
CA PHE A 81 -1.13 17.59 -46.87
C PHE A 81 0.29 17.02 -46.90
N GLN A 82 0.74 16.46 -45.77
CA GLN A 82 2.01 15.77 -45.67
C GLN A 82 1.75 14.29 -45.40
N PHE A 83 2.05 13.44 -46.37
CA PHE A 83 2.02 11.99 -46.22
C PHE A 83 3.42 11.46 -45.95
N SER A 84 3.60 10.65 -44.91
CA SER A 84 4.87 10.03 -44.55
C SER A 84 4.69 8.53 -44.35
N GLN A 85 5.45 7.74 -45.11
CA GLN A 85 5.50 6.28 -44.96
C GLN A 85 6.95 5.82 -44.79
N PRO A 86 7.28 5.17 -43.67
CA PRO A 86 8.64 4.71 -43.44
C PRO A 86 8.91 3.39 -44.19
N PHE A 87 9.76 3.43 -45.21
CA PHE A 87 10.25 2.24 -45.90
C PHE A 87 11.47 1.65 -45.14
N GLU A 88 11.60 0.31 -45.12
CA GLU A 88 12.67 -0.40 -44.39
C GLU A 88 12.85 -0.02 -42.91
N ASN A 89 11.74 0.12 -42.18
CA ASN A 89 11.71 0.62 -40.80
C ASN A 89 12.22 -0.39 -39.74
N ASN A 90 13.46 -0.88 -39.89
CA ASN A 90 14.10 -1.82 -38.97
C ASN A 90 14.22 -1.23 -37.56
N ALA A 91 14.48 0.08 -37.45
CA ALA A 91 14.55 0.76 -36.16
C ALA A 91 13.19 0.75 -35.43
N ALA A 92 12.06 1.01 -36.10
CA ALA A 92 10.75 0.90 -35.43
C ALA A 92 10.36 -0.55 -35.13
N LYS A 93 10.72 -1.51 -36.00
CA LYS A 93 10.52 -2.95 -35.72
C LYS A 93 11.22 -3.36 -34.42
N SER A 94 12.51 -3.03 -34.27
CA SER A 94 13.26 -3.32 -33.04
C SER A 94 12.68 -2.60 -31.81
N ARG A 95 12.20 -1.36 -31.96
CA ARG A 95 11.50 -0.65 -30.87
C ARG A 95 10.21 -1.36 -30.47
N GLN A 96 9.39 -1.79 -31.43
CA GLN A 96 8.16 -2.52 -31.17
C GLN A 96 8.44 -3.87 -30.50
N GLU A 97 9.47 -4.57 -30.93
CA GLU A 97 9.88 -5.83 -30.31
C GLU A 97 10.34 -5.62 -28.86
N ARG A 98 11.13 -4.58 -28.60
CA ARG A 98 11.52 -4.18 -27.24
C ARG A 98 10.30 -3.88 -26.36
N LEU A 99 9.33 -3.12 -26.86
CA LEU A 99 8.10 -2.79 -26.14
C LEU A 99 7.25 -4.03 -25.85
N LYS A 100 7.28 -5.03 -26.74
CA LYS A 100 6.63 -6.33 -26.50
C LYS A 100 7.31 -7.07 -25.34
N TYR A 101 8.64 -7.12 -25.28
CA TYR A 101 9.35 -7.73 -24.16
C TYR A 101 9.16 -6.96 -22.85
N GLU A 102 9.12 -5.62 -22.89
CA GLU A 102 8.80 -4.78 -21.73
C GLU A 102 7.39 -5.09 -21.18
N LEU A 103 6.41 -5.32 -22.06
CA LEU A 103 5.07 -5.76 -21.65
C LEU A 103 5.09 -7.14 -20.98
N LEU A 104 5.79 -8.12 -21.57
CA LEU A 104 5.92 -9.46 -20.99
C LEU A 104 6.62 -9.42 -19.62
N GLN A 105 7.70 -8.64 -19.50
CA GLN A 105 8.39 -8.43 -18.23
C GLN A 105 7.45 -7.82 -17.18
N GLN A 106 6.61 -6.86 -17.58
CA GLN A 106 5.67 -6.23 -16.66
C GLN A 106 4.53 -7.18 -16.24
N GLU A 107 4.12 -8.09 -17.12
CA GLU A 107 3.17 -9.17 -16.81
C GLU A 107 3.75 -10.14 -15.76
N ASP A 108 4.99 -10.58 -15.96
CA ASP A 108 5.72 -11.41 -15.00
C ASP A 108 5.91 -10.69 -13.66
N SER A 109 6.17 -9.38 -13.69
CA SER A 109 6.26 -8.57 -12.47
C SER A 109 4.94 -8.54 -11.71
N VAL A 110 3.79 -8.43 -12.38
CA VAL A 110 2.47 -8.45 -11.74
C VAL A 110 2.21 -9.80 -11.07
N ARG A 111 2.48 -10.90 -11.80
CA ARG A 111 2.37 -12.26 -11.24
C ARG A 111 3.27 -12.44 -10.01
N SER A 112 4.54 -12.05 -10.12
CA SER A 112 5.49 -12.15 -9.00
C SER A 112 5.05 -11.34 -7.78
N THR A 113 4.51 -10.13 -7.98
CA THR A 113 3.95 -9.32 -6.89
C THR A 113 2.77 -10.04 -6.23
N MET A 114 1.86 -10.59 -7.02
CA MET A 114 0.70 -11.32 -6.47
C MET A 114 1.13 -12.57 -5.67
N ASP A 115 2.08 -13.35 -6.20
CA ASP A 115 2.61 -14.53 -5.51
C ASP A 115 3.29 -14.16 -4.18
N LYS A 116 4.06 -13.06 -4.15
CA LYS A 116 4.68 -12.54 -2.91
C LYS A 116 3.63 -12.16 -1.88
N ILE A 117 2.58 -11.45 -2.30
CA ILE A 117 1.49 -11.01 -1.42
C ILE A 117 0.75 -12.19 -0.81
N LEU A 118 0.43 -13.19 -1.63
CA LEU A 118 -0.24 -14.41 -1.19
C LEU A 118 0.65 -15.18 -0.21
N LEU A 119 1.93 -15.35 -0.54
CA LEU A 119 2.89 -16.03 0.32
C LEU A 119 3.05 -15.31 1.67
N GLU A 120 3.21 -13.99 1.65
CA GLU A 120 3.31 -13.15 2.86
C GLU A 120 2.08 -13.32 3.76
N SER A 121 0.88 -13.31 3.19
CA SER A 121 -0.38 -13.49 3.92
C SER A 121 -0.48 -14.89 4.56
N VAL A 122 -0.06 -15.91 3.83
CA VAL A 122 -0.04 -17.30 4.33
C VAL A 122 0.98 -17.47 5.46
N VAL A 123 2.18 -16.91 5.30
CA VAL A 123 3.26 -16.99 6.29
C VAL A 123 2.86 -16.26 7.58
N THR A 124 2.38 -15.02 7.47
CA THR A 124 1.95 -14.21 8.63
C THR A 124 0.76 -14.84 9.36
N PHE A 125 -0.20 -15.44 8.65
CA PHE A 125 -1.28 -16.18 9.28
C PHE A 125 -0.75 -17.40 10.05
N ARG A 126 0.16 -18.17 9.47
CA ARG A 126 0.77 -19.34 10.14
C ARG A 126 1.55 -18.92 11.38
N GLU A 127 2.29 -17.82 11.30
CA GLU A 127 3.00 -17.23 12.43
C GLU A 127 2.04 -16.86 13.56
N LEU A 128 0.94 -16.17 13.25
CA LEU A 128 -0.11 -15.85 14.24
C LEU A 128 -0.65 -17.11 14.93
N MET A 129 -0.90 -18.19 14.16
CA MET A 129 -1.38 -19.45 14.72
C MET A 129 -0.37 -20.13 15.64
N THR A 130 0.93 -20.07 15.28
CA THR A 130 2.01 -20.57 16.13
C THR A 130 2.10 -19.77 17.43
N VAL A 131 2.16 -18.44 17.34
CA VAL A 131 2.23 -17.56 18.51
C VAL A 131 0.99 -17.71 19.40
N TYR A 132 -0.19 -17.91 18.81
CA TYR A 132 -1.41 -18.19 19.57
C TYR A 132 -1.31 -19.50 20.36
N ARG A 133 -0.74 -20.55 19.75
CA ARG A 133 -0.51 -21.84 20.44
C ARG A 133 0.50 -21.68 21.57
N ASP A 134 1.57 -20.91 21.36
CA ASP A 134 2.58 -20.64 22.39
C ASP A 134 1.97 -19.86 23.56
N LEU A 135 1.13 -18.85 23.28
CA LEU A 135 0.37 -18.12 24.30
C LEU A 135 -0.52 -19.06 25.12
N GLN A 136 -1.23 -19.98 24.47
CA GLN A 136 -2.05 -20.97 25.17
C GLN A 136 -1.19 -21.89 26.06
N GLY A 137 -0.05 -22.37 25.55
CA GLY A 137 0.88 -23.20 26.32
C GLY A 137 1.42 -22.48 27.55
N ASN A 138 1.86 -21.23 27.39
CA ASN A 138 2.39 -20.43 28.49
C ASN A 138 1.30 -20.07 29.51
N TYR A 139 0.06 -19.87 29.08
CA TYR A 139 -1.06 -19.70 30.00
C TYR A 139 -1.30 -20.95 30.84
N GLN A 140 -1.28 -22.14 30.23
CA GLN A 140 -1.41 -23.41 30.98
C GLN A 140 -0.24 -23.62 31.95
N GLN A 141 0.97 -23.21 31.58
CA GLN A 141 2.14 -23.25 32.47
C GLN A 141 1.96 -22.34 33.70
N VAL A 142 1.39 -21.14 33.53
CA VAL A 142 1.05 -20.25 34.65
C VAL A 142 0.04 -20.91 35.58
N LEU A 143 -1.01 -21.55 35.04
CA LEU A 143 -2.00 -22.26 35.85
C LEU A 143 -1.36 -23.40 36.66
N SER A 144 -0.53 -24.24 36.00
CA SER A 144 0.16 -25.37 36.63
C SER A 144 1.10 -24.92 37.76
N THR A 145 1.97 -23.94 37.50
CA THR A 145 2.92 -23.42 38.50
C THR A 145 2.22 -22.71 39.65
N ARG A 146 1.08 -22.06 39.40
CA ARG A 146 0.28 -21.42 40.45
C ARG A 146 -0.43 -22.45 41.33
N GLU A 147 -0.92 -23.55 40.75
CA GLU A 147 -1.48 -24.67 41.51
C GLU A 147 -0.41 -25.38 42.36
N GLU A 148 0.79 -25.59 41.82
CA GLU A 148 1.95 -26.13 42.55
C GLU A 148 2.29 -25.24 43.76
N LEU A 149 2.41 -23.93 43.54
CA LEU A 149 2.69 -22.97 44.60
C LEU A 149 1.62 -22.98 45.69
N ARG A 150 0.34 -23.05 45.31
CA ARG A 150 -0.76 -23.17 46.27
C ARG A 150 -0.62 -24.42 47.13
N GLY A 151 -0.37 -25.59 46.51
CA GLY A 151 -0.22 -26.84 47.23
C GLY A 151 0.99 -26.86 48.17
N LEU A 152 2.10 -26.20 47.79
CA LEU A 152 3.27 -26.06 48.67
C LEU A 152 3.02 -25.12 49.85
N ARG A 153 2.25 -24.05 49.66
CA ARG A 153 1.83 -23.14 50.75
C ARG A 153 0.90 -23.83 51.74
N GLU A 154 -0.11 -24.56 51.26
CA GLU A 154 -1.02 -25.34 52.11
C GLU A 154 -0.26 -26.35 52.98
N ARG A 155 0.78 -27.00 52.44
CA ARG A 155 1.64 -27.95 53.20
C ARG A 155 2.58 -27.27 54.20
N LEU A 156 2.92 -26.00 54.00
CA LEU A 156 3.73 -25.23 54.93
C LEU A 156 2.91 -24.89 56.19
N ASP A 157 1.62 -24.58 56.03
CA ASP A 157 0.73 -24.14 57.11
C ASP A 157 0.26 -25.28 58.04
N VAL A 158 0.28 -26.54 57.59
CA VAL A 158 -0.33 -27.68 58.31
C VAL A 158 0.57 -28.31 59.38
N ASP A 159 1.90 -28.12 59.34
CA ASP A 159 2.82 -28.96 60.11
C ASP A 159 4.06 -28.17 60.58
N SER A 160 3.87 -27.48 61.72
CA SER A 160 4.82 -26.52 62.31
C SER A 160 5.74 -27.10 63.39
N ASP A 161 5.63 -28.39 63.73
CA ASP A 161 6.26 -28.96 64.94
C ASP A 161 7.74 -29.36 64.78
N ASN A 162 8.35 -29.20 63.60
CA ASN A 162 9.74 -29.58 63.33
C ASN A 162 10.52 -28.48 62.56
N GLU A 163 11.36 -27.72 63.27
CA GLU A 163 12.07 -26.54 62.73
C GLU A 163 12.97 -26.86 61.51
N GLN A 164 13.69 -27.98 61.50
CA GLN A 164 14.54 -28.37 60.37
C GLN A 164 13.73 -28.66 59.10
N THR A 165 12.46 -29.07 59.23
CA THR A 165 11.57 -29.35 58.11
C THR A 165 10.88 -28.08 57.59
N VAL A 166 10.83 -27.01 58.38
CA VAL A 166 10.26 -25.71 57.97
C VAL A 166 11.18 -24.98 57.00
N ALA A 167 12.49 -24.95 57.25
CA ALA A 167 13.46 -24.28 56.37
C ALA A 167 13.48 -24.88 54.95
N TYR A 168 13.49 -26.21 54.85
CA TYR A 168 13.42 -26.91 53.56
C TYR A 168 12.10 -26.65 52.82
N ARG A 169 10.96 -26.65 53.53
CA ARG A 169 9.65 -26.33 52.94
C ARG A 169 9.57 -24.89 52.45
N LEU A 170 10.11 -23.94 53.21
CA LEU A 170 10.19 -22.54 52.80
C LEU A 170 11.02 -22.40 51.52
N GLN A 171 12.16 -23.09 51.42
CA GLN A 171 12.95 -23.11 50.20
C GLN A 171 12.13 -23.61 49.01
N ASN A 172 11.40 -24.73 49.14
CA ASN A 172 10.55 -25.23 48.06
C ASN A 172 9.47 -24.21 47.64
N VAL A 173 8.90 -23.46 48.58
CA VAL A 173 7.94 -22.38 48.28
C VAL A 173 8.62 -21.22 47.55
N MET A 174 9.82 -20.81 47.96
CA MET A 174 10.60 -19.78 47.27
C MET A 174 10.96 -20.21 45.84
N ASP A 175 11.42 -21.45 45.66
CA ASP A 175 11.75 -21.99 44.34
C ASP A 175 10.49 -22.07 43.44
N ALA A 176 9.33 -22.44 44.01
CA ALA A 176 8.07 -22.46 43.28
C ALA A 176 7.55 -21.05 42.95
N LEU A 177 7.79 -20.07 43.83
CA LEU A 177 7.52 -18.66 43.55
C LEU A 177 8.34 -18.15 42.38
N GLU A 178 9.64 -18.43 42.36
CA GLU A 178 10.53 -18.06 41.24
C GLU A 178 10.06 -18.70 39.93
N ARG A 179 9.75 -20.01 39.94
CA ARG A 179 9.18 -20.69 38.77
C ARG A 179 7.87 -20.09 38.29
N ASN A 180 6.97 -19.73 39.21
CA ASN A 180 5.69 -19.10 38.87
C ASN A 180 5.89 -17.70 38.29
N GLN A 181 6.80 -16.89 38.85
CA GLN A 181 7.14 -15.56 38.32
C GLN A 181 7.71 -15.65 36.91
N LEU A 182 8.64 -16.57 36.65
CA LEU A 182 9.19 -16.82 35.31
C LEU A 182 8.10 -17.25 34.31
N ALA A 183 7.16 -18.11 34.74
CA ALA A 183 6.04 -18.52 33.90
C ALA A 183 5.10 -17.34 33.56
N GLU A 184 4.82 -16.47 34.53
CA GLU A 184 4.01 -15.27 34.33
C GLU A 184 4.67 -14.28 33.37
N GLU A 185 5.98 -14.04 33.54
CA GLU A 185 6.76 -13.20 32.63
C GLU A 185 6.70 -13.73 31.19
N GLN A 186 6.97 -15.03 31.00
CA GLN A 186 6.93 -15.67 29.69
C GLN A 186 5.53 -15.58 29.05
N PHE A 187 4.47 -15.70 29.84
CA PHE A 187 3.10 -15.52 29.37
C PHE A 187 2.84 -14.07 28.92
N LEU A 188 3.27 -13.06 29.68
CA LEU A 188 3.13 -11.65 29.31
C LEU A 188 3.86 -11.32 28.00
N VAL A 189 5.09 -11.82 27.84
CA VAL A 189 5.84 -11.70 26.58
C VAL A 189 5.03 -12.32 25.43
N SER A 190 4.42 -13.48 25.65
CA SER A 190 3.61 -14.16 24.62
C SER A 190 2.36 -13.38 24.23
N VAL A 191 1.74 -12.65 25.16
CA VAL A 191 0.62 -11.75 24.87
C VAL A 191 1.06 -10.60 23.95
N VAL A 192 2.21 -9.99 24.23
CA VAL A 192 2.77 -8.93 23.38
C VAL A 192 3.11 -9.48 22.00
N THR A 193 3.79 -10.62 21.92
CA THR A 193 4.14 -11.28 20.65
C THR A 193 2.88 -11.61 19.83
N TYR A 194 1.81 -12.07 20.47
CA TYR A 194 0.52 -12.31 19.81
C TYR A 194 -0.05 -11.03 19.19
N ASN A 195 -0.06 -9.93 19.94
CA ASN A 195 -0.57 -8.66 19.44
C ASN A 195 0.25 -8.12 18.26
N ILE A 196 1.58 -8.29 18.29
CA ILE A 196 2.45 -7.94 17.17
C ILE A 196 2.15 -8.81 15.95
N ALA A 197 2.05 -10.13 16.12
CA ALA A 197 1.73 -11.05 15.04
C ALA A 197 0.35 -10.76 14.43
N PHE A 198 -0.63 -10.39 15.26
CA PHE A 198 -1.96 -9.99 14.82
C PHE A 198 -1.91 -8.71 13.99
N ALA A 199 -1.21 -7.67 14.45
CA ALA A 199 -1.02 -6.44 13.69
C ALA A 199 -0.29 -6.66 12.36
N SER A 200 0.72 -7.54 12.35
CA SER A 200 1.44 -7.94 11.14
C SER A 200 0.52 -8.62 10.12
N LEU A 201 -0.41 -9.48 10.56
CA LEU A 201 -1.40 -10.09 9.67
C LEU A 201 -2.33 -9.04 9.05
N GLU A 202 -2.84 -8.09 9.83
CA GLU A 202 -3.70 -7.00 9.31
C GLU A 202 -2.94 -6.09 8.33
N LYS A 203 -1.63 -5.91 8.53
CA LYS A 203 -0.76 -5.24 7.56
C LYS A 203 -0.60 -6.06 6.27
N ALA A 204 -0.32 -7.35 6.38
CA ALA A 204 -0.15 -8.24 5.22
C ALA A 204 -1.41 -8.31 4.33
N LYS A 205 -2.59 -8.21 4.95
CA LYS A 205 -3.89 -8.12 4.25
C LYS A 205 -4.17 -6.76 3.63
N GLY A 206 -3.42 -5.71 3.96
CA GLY A 206 -3.75 -4.34 3.55
C GLY A 206 -4.98 -3.74 4.26
N THR A 207 -5.44 -4.35 5.36
CA THR A 207 -6.58 -3.86 6.17
C THR A 207 -6.15 -2.98 7.34
N PHE A 208 -4.84 -2.85 7.59
CA PHE A 208 -4.30 -2.11 8.74
C PHE A 208 -4.87 -0.69 8.91
N LEU A 209 -4.98 0.09 7.84
CA LEU A 209 -5.54 1.45 7.90
C LEU A 209 -7.05 1.46 8.19
N LYS A 210 -7.79 0.47 7.68
CA LYS A 210 -9.22 0.29 7.97
C LYS A 210 -9.45 -0.11 9.43
N VAL A 211 -8.57 -0.94 9.99
CA VAL A 211 -8.63 -1.37 11.40
C VAL A 211 -8.22 -0.24 12.35
N GLN A 212 -7.31 0.65 11.92
CA GLN A 212 -6.91 1.83 12.69
C GLN A 212 -7.85 3.04 12.53
N ASP A 213 -8.98 2.90 11.81
CA ASP A 213 -9.96 3.97 11.57
C ASP A 213 -9.34 5.24 10.93
N VAL A 214 -8.39 5.01 10.02
CA VAL A 214 -7.73 6.05 9.23
C VAL A 214 -8.22 5.94 7.80
N ASP A 215 -9.08 6.87 7.39
CA ASP A 215 -9.58 6.95 6.03
C ASP A 215 -8.62 7.83 5.20
N ILE A 216 -8.29 7.38 3.99
CA ILE A 216 -7.53 8.18 3.03
C ILE A 216 -8.56 8.92 2.16
N GLU A 217 -8.94 10.12 2.57
CA GLU A 217 -9.73 10.99 1.71
C GLU A 217 -8.86 11.58 0.60
N ARG A 218 -9.19 11.23 -0.64
CA ARG A 218 -8.59 11.85 -1.82
C ARG A 218 -9.26 13.20 -2.06
N SER A 219 -8.80 14.23 -1.36
CA SER A 219 -9.30 15.60 -1.56
C SER A 219 -8.81 16.16 -2.90
N PRO A 220 -9.68 16.68 -3.78
CA PRO A 220 -9.26 17.42 -4.95
C PRO A 220 -8.54 18.69 -4.50
N SER A 221 -7.23 18.77 -4.77
CA SER A 221 -6.42 19.96 -4.49
C SER A 221 -7.09 21.20 -5.07
N PRO A 222 -7.44 22.21 -4.25
CA PRO A 222 -7.80 23.51 -4.79
C PRO A 222 -6.54 24.06 -5.47
N GLU A 223 -6.72 24.47 -6.72
CA GLU A 223 -5.74 25.13 -7.60
C GLU A 223 -4.71 24.23 -8.30
N GLY A 224 -5.06 23.85 -9.54
CA GLY A 224 -4.21 24.11 -10.72
C GLY A 224 -2.86 23.40 -10.86
N LYS A 225 -2.40 22.61 -9.89
CA LYS A 225 -1.18 21.80 -10.01
C LYS A 225 -1.46 20.37 -9.54
N ARG A 226 -1.49 19.46 -10.51
CA ARG A 226 -1.57 18.01 -10.33
C ARG A 226 -0.39 17.50 -9.50
N MET A 227 -0.53 17.49 -8.18
CA MET A 227 0.21 16.58 -7.30
C MET A 227 -0.80 16.07 -6.29
N GLU A 228 -1.25 14.83 -6.49
CA GLU A 228 -2.17 14.18 -5.56
C GLU A 228 -1.41 13.86 -4.26
N THR A 229 -1.60 14.69 -3.24
CA THR A 229 -1.11 14.40 -1.90
C THR A 229 -2.11 13.53 -1.17
N LEU A 230 -1.69 12.31 -0.80
CA LEU A 230 -2.45 11.42 0.08
C LEU A 230 -2.31 11.97 1.51
N GLN A 231 -3.41 12.41 2.12
CA GLN A 231 -3.47 12.74 3.55
C GLN A 231 -4.27 11.66 4.29
N ALA A 232 -3.72 11.21 5.42
CA ALA A 232 -4.40 10.33 6.36
C ALA A 232 -5.26 11.17 7.30
N VAL A 233 -6.57 10.94 7.34
CA VAL A 233 -7.49 11.60 8.27
C VAL A 233 -7.96 10.57 9.30
N ALA A 234 -7.62 10.80 10.57
CA ALA A 234 -8.13 10.02 11.69
C ALA A 234 -9.49 10.57 12.13
N ARG A 235 -10.52 9.71 12.22
CA ARG A 235 -11.86 10.12 12.64
C ARG A 235 -11.90 10.21 14.17
N GLY A 236 -12.00 11.44 14.69
CA GLY A 236 -12.17 11.68 16.12
C GLY A 236 -13.48 11.09 16.64
N THR A 237 -13.39 10.25 17.68
CA THR A 237 -14.53 9.73 18.43
C THR A 237 -14.85 10.66 19.62
N GLY A 238 -16.12 11.09 19.72
CA GLY A 238 -16.72 11.82 20.85
C GLY A 238 -17.27 13.19 20.47
N ASP A 239 -18.38 13.71 20.99
CA ASP A 239 -19.58 13.20 21.67
C ASP A 239 -20.60 14.37 21.63
N SER A 240 -21.87 14.01 21.70
CA SER A 240 -23.12 14.76 21.94
C SER A 240 -23.08 16.25 22.38
N GLY A 241 -23.90 17.07 21.70
CA GLY A 241 -24.93 17.87 22.38
C GLY A 241 -24.73 19.39 22.58
N ALA A 242 -25.83 20.13 22.42
CA ALA A 242 -26.10 21.56 22.69
C ALA A 242 -25.52 22.55 21.64
N GLY A 243 -26.34 23.23 20.82
CA GLY A 243 -27.31 24.26 21.20
C GLY A 243 -26.76 25.62 20.72
N ALA A 244 -27.16 26.10 19.54
CA ALA A 244 -28.25 27.06 19.32
C ALA A 244 -27.74 28.51 19.09
N VAL A 245 -28.44 29.23 18.19
CA VAL A 245 -28.52 30.72 18.08
C VAL A 245 -27.24 31.38 17.50
N SER A 246 -27.21 32.41 16.65
CA SER A 246 -28.12 33.19 15.80
C SER A 246 -27.26 34.32 15.20
N SER A 247 -27.60 34.74 13.98
CA SER A 247 -27.48 36.11 13.41
C SER A 247 -26.13 36.83 13.26
N ALA A 248 -25.97 37.30 12.02
CA ALA A 248 -25.50 38.64 11.61
C ALA A 248 -24.08 39.08 12.01
N LYS A 249 -23.21 39.28 11.02
CA LYS A 249 -23.15 40.49 10.18
C LYS A 249 -22.27 40.23 8.96
#